data_AF-A0A6B3EMH3-F1
#
_entry.id   AF-A0A6B3EMH3-F1
#
_cell.length_a   1.000
_cell.length_b   1.000
_cell.length_c   1.000
_cell.angle_alpha   90.00
_cell.angle_beta   90.00
_cell.angle_gamma   90.00
#
_symmetry.space_group_name_H-M   'P 1'
#
loop_
_entity.id
_entity.type
_entity.pdbx_description
1 polymer ?
#
loop_
_entity_poly.entity_id
_entity_poly.type
_entity_poly.pdbx_seq_one_letter_code
_entity_poly.pdbx_strand_id
1 'polypeptide(L)'
;IYHVDCKEARKRLDGRNGRLGSHLPWGDPRRGWDFVSAGRGDVPWEDVFRMLGSIGYEGPVSVEWEDAGMDRLQGAPEALARMRAYDYERPTA
;
A
#
# COMPACT_ATOMS: atom_id res chain seq x y z
N ILE A 1 -17.10 6.85 -3.55
CA ILE A 1 -16.06 5.82 -3.78
C ILE A 1 -16.77 4.46 -3.78
N TYR A 2 -16.63 3.66 -4.85
CA TYR A 2 -17.36 2.38 -4.98
C TYR A 2 -16.60 1.18 -4.44
N HIS A 3 -15.26 1.20 -4.48
CA HIS A 3 -14.40 0.13 -3.97
C HIS A 3 -13.05 0.72 -3.52
N VAL A 4 -12.33 -0.02 -2.69
CA VAL A 4 -10.99 0.34 -2.21
C VAL A 4 -10.09 -0.90 -2.25
N ASP A 5 -8.91 -0.75 -2.85
CA ASP A 5 -7.83 -1.73 -2.84
C ASP A 5 -6.58 -1.12 -2.19
N CYS A 6 -6.13 -1.73 -1.10
CA CYS A 6 -4.86 -1.42 -0.45
C CYS A 6 -3.73 -2.03 -1.26
N LYS A 7 -3.10 -1.20 -2.10
CA LYS A 7 -1.86 -1.51 -2.82
C LYS A 7 -0.79 -0.48 -2.45
N GLU A 8 0.42 -0.95 -2.20
CA GLU A 8 1.49 -0.14 -1.61
C GLU A 8 2.64 0.09 -2.59
N ALA A 9 3.26 1.27 -2.49
CA ALA A 9 4.40 1.64 -3.32
C ALA A 9 5.45 2.40 -2.50
N ARG A 10 6.73 2.16 -2.79
CA ARG A 10 7.85 2.81 -2.10
C ARG A 10 8.75 3.53 -3.10
N LYS A 11 9.11 4.77 -2.81
CA LYS A 11 10.05 5.56 -3.61
C LYS A 11 11.50 5.36 -3.15
N ARG A 12 12.42 5.38 -4.10
CA ARG A 12 13.87 5.46 -3.91
C ARG A 12 14.48 6.40 -4.95
N LEU A 13 14.27 7.70 -4.77
CA LEU A 13 14.72 8.75 -5.69
C LEU A 13 16.08 9.30 -5.23
N ASP A 14 17.15 8.78 -5.79
CA ASP A 14 18.54 9.05 -5.38
C ASP A 14 19.30 10.02 -6.31
N GLY A 15 18.58 10.72 -7.19
CA GLY A 15 19.14 11.59 -8.22
C GLY A 15 19.50 10.89 -9.53
N ARG A 16 19.64 9.55 -9.54
CA ARG A 16 19.77 8.75 -10.77
C ARG A 16 18.46 8.07 -11.12
N ASN A 17 17.80 7.48 -10.12
CA ASN A 17 16.55 6.79 -10.30
C ASN A 17 15.41 7.79 -10.59
N GLY A 18 14.74 7.63 -11.73
CA GLY A 18 13.67 8.54 -12.19
C GLY A 18 12.26 8.04 -11.86
N ARG A 19 11.30 8.97 -11.80
CA ARG A 19 9.88 8.68 -11.53
C ARG A 19 9.23 7.73 -12.54
N LEU A 20 9.70 7.73 -13.80
CA LEU A 20 9.17 6.87 -14.87
C LEU A 20 9.62 5.40 -14.76
N GLY A 21 10.57 5.06 -13.87
CA GLY A 21 11.05 3.69 -13.69
C GLY A 21 11.94 3.15 -14.82
N SER A 22 12.26 3.97 -15.82
CA SER A 22 13.27 3.69 -16.87
C SER A 22 13.02 2.44 -17.70
N HIS A 23 11.75 2.02 -17.87
CA HIS A 23 11.37 0.76 -18.53
C HIS A 23 12.01 -0.50 -17.92
N LEU A 24 12.47 -0.42 -16.66
CA LEU A 24 13.04 -1.57 -15.96
C LEU A 24 11.93 -2.46 -15.38
N PRO A 25 12.15 -3.77 -15.24
CA PRO A 25 11.18 -4.67 -14.61
C PRO A 25 11.00 -4.35 -13.12
N TRP A 26 9.87 -4.74 -12.52
CA TRP A 26 9.67 -4.66 -11.07
C TRP A 26 10.76 -5.45 -10.32
N GLY A 27 11.16 -4.95 -9.15
CA GLY A 27 12.27 -5.46 -8.36
C GLY A 27 13.65 -4.95 -8.80
N ASP A 28 13.79 -4.31 -9.97
CA ASP A 28 15.06 -3.70 -10.35
C ASP A 28 15.37 -2.52 -9.42
N PRO A 29 16.47 -2.56 -8.65
CA PRO A 29 16.73 -1.54 -7.65
C PRO A 29 16.89 -0.15 -8.28
N ARG A 30 17.19 -0.02 -9.58
CA ARG A 30 17.39 1.27 -10.28
C ARG A 30 16.08 1.98 -10.63
N ARG A 31 14.92 1.41 -10.31
CA ARG A 31 13.63 2.12 -10.41
C ARG A 31 13.53 3.22 -9.35
N GLY A 32 12.90 4.34 -9.72
CA GLY A 32 12.60 5.42 -8.78
C GLY A 32 11.55 5.06 -7.74
N TRP A 33 10.75 4.03 -8.01
CA TRP A 33 9.78 3.46 -7.09
C TRP A 33 9.41 2.04 -7.55
N ASP A 34 8.90 1.25 -6.61
CA ASP A 34 8.42 -0.12 -6.86
C ASP A 34 7.21 -0.44 -5.99
N PHE A 35 6.47 -1.50 -6.35
CA PHE A 35 5.45 -2.07 -5.47
C PHE A 35 6.11 -2.85 -4.35
N VAL A 36 5.59 -2.71 -3.14
CA VAL A 36 6.07 -3.42 -1.94
C VAL A 36 4.88 -3.88 -1.11
N SER A 37 5.08 -4.87 -0.23
CA SER A 37 4.03 -5.35 0.66
C SER A 37 3.50 -4.22 1.57
N ALA A 38 2.18 -4.16 1.78
CA ALA A 38 1.53 -3.06 2.48
C ALA A 38 2.09 -2.81 3.89
N GLY A 39 2.35 -1.55 4.22
CA GLY A 39 3.05 -1.13 5.45
C GLY A 39 4.57 -1.02 5.31
N ARG A 40 5.12 -1.25 4.11
CA ARG A 40 6.56 -1.09 3.82
C ARG A 40 6.86 0.04 2.83
N GLY A 41 5.82 0.75 2.37
CA GLY A 41 5.94 1.82 1.39
C GLY A 41 5.63 3.18 1.97
N ASP A 42 5.14 4.05 1.09
CA ASP A 42 4.95 5.47 1.38
C ASP A 42 3.48 5.90 1.33
N VAL A 43 2.51 4.99 1.16
CA VAL A 43 1.09 5.37 1.19
C VAL A 43 0.71 5.78 2.62
N PRO A 44 0.06 6.94 2.83
CA PRO A 44 -0.29 7.44 4.16
C PRO A 44 -1.55 6.75 4.70
N TRP A 45 -1.45 5.46 5.09
CA TRP A 45 -2.61 4.64 5.45
C TRP A 45 -3.45 5.20 6.60
N GLU A 46 -2.85 5.84 7.60
CA GLU A 46 -3.59 6.50 8.69
C GLU A 46 -4.61 7.53 8.15
N ASP A 47 -4.15 8.41 7.24
CA ASP A 47 -5.00 9.43 6.63
C ASP A 47 -6.06 8.81 5.73
N VAL A 48 -5.69 7.76 4.98
CA VAL A 48 -6.61 7.03 4.09
C VAL A 48 -7.76 6.42 4.88
N PHE A 49 -7.47 5.61 5.91
CA PHE A 49 -8.51 4.94 6.69
C PHE A 49 -9.40 5.92 7.47
N ARG A 50 -8.82 7.00 8.02
CA ARG A 50 -9.61 8.09 8.63
C ARG A 50 -10.55 8.78 7.64
N MET A 51 -10.07 8.99 6.42
CA MET A 51 -10.89 9.58 5.37
C MET A 51 -12.00 8.64 4.92
N LEU A 52 -11.73 7.34 4.77
CA LEU A 52 -12.77 6.32 4.48
C LEU A 52 -13.90 6.36 5.52
N GLY A 53 -13.55 6.45 6.80
CA GLY A 53 -14.52 6.64 7.88
C GLY A 53 -15.31 7.95 7.76
N SER A 54 -14.64 9.04 7.38
CA SER A 54 -15.22 10.39 7.25
C SER A 54 -16.19 10.52 6.07
N ILE A 55 -15.90 9.84 4.95
CA ILE A 55 -16.78 9.83 3.77
C ILE A 55 -17.89 8.76 3.85
N GLY A 56 -17.97 8.01 4.96
CA GLY A 56 -18.96 6.96 5.16
C GLY A 56 -18.81 5.79 4.19
N TYR A 57 -17.59 5.40 3.86
CA TYR A 57 -17.35 4.20 3.07
C TYR A 57 -17.61 2.95 3.93
N GLU A 58 -18.56 2.11 3.51
CA GLU A 58 -18.99 0.89 4.22
C GLU A 58 -18.75 -0.40 3.41
N GLY A 59 -18.08 -0.29 2.25
CA GLY A 59 -17.71 -1.44 1.43
C GLY A 59 -16.48 -2.19 1.97
N PRO A 60 -16.10 -3.31 1.33
CA PRO A 60 -14.90 -4.05 1.72
C PRO A 60 -13.62 -3.26 1.41
N VAL A 61 -12.63 -3.36 2.28
CA VAL A 61 -11.26 -2.91 2.00
C VAL A 61 -10.45 -4.11 1.53
N SER A 62 -10.21 -4.19 0.23
CA SER A 62 -9.45 -5.27 -0.39
C SER A 62 -7.94 -5.05 -0.23
N VAL A 63 -7.15 -6.13 -0.23
CA VAL A 63 -5.68 -6.06 -0.25
C VAL A 63 -5.20 -6.64 -1.57
N GLU A 64 -4.71 -5.77 -2.46
CA GLU A 64 -4.06 -6.18 -3.70
C GLU A 64 -2.56 -6.36 -3.43
N TRP A 65 -2.13 -7.60 -3.21
CA TRP A 65 -0.74 -7.88 -2.84
C TRP A 65 0.20 -7.96 -4.04
N GLU A 66 1.24 -7.14 -4.06
CA GLU A 66 2.32 -7.17 -5.06
C GLU A 66 3.65 -6.67 -4.44
N ASP A 67 4.68 -7.51 -4.47
CA ASP A 67 6.05 -7.16 -4.08
C ASP A 67 7.02 -8.12 -4.79
N ALA A 68 7.80 -7.62 -5.74
CA ALA A 68 8.74 -8.46 -6.50
C ALA A 68 9.92 -8.97 -5.64
N GLY A 69 10.14 -8.38 -4.46
CA GLY A 69 11.21 -8.74 -3.52
C GLY A 69 10.76 -9.65 -2.37
N MET A 70 9.50 -10.12 -2.36
CA MET A 70 8.95 -10.92 -1.26
C MET A 70 8.14 -12.11 -1.79
N ASP A 71 8.08 -13.21 -1.03
CA ASP A 71 7.15 -14.30 -1.33
C ASP A 71 5.72 -13.93 -0.87
N ARG A 72 4.74 -14.15 -1.74
CA ARG A 72 3.33 -13.84 -1.49
C ARG A 72 2.76 -14.57 -0.28
N LEU A 73 3.21 -15.80 0.00
CA LEU A 73 2.69 -16.59 1.12
C LEU A 73 3.13 -16.03 2.48
N GLN A 74 4.22 -15.28 2.51
CA GLN A 74 4.64 -14.50 3.66
C GLN A 74 4.00 -13.11 3.64
N GLY A 75 4.05 -12.43 2.50
CA GLY A 75 3.67 -11.02 2.40
C GLY A 75 2.18 -10.77 2.53
N ALA A 76 1.32 -11.60 1.93
CA ALA A 76 -0.13 -11.40 1.96
C ALA A 76 -0.73 -11.41 3.39
N PRO A 77 -0.42 -12.41 4.26
CA PRO A 77 -0.90 -12.37 5.64
C PRO A 77 -0.28 -11.23 6.46
N GLU A 78 0.99 -10.87 6.21
CA GLU A 78 1.63 -9.72 6.86
C GLU A 78 0.93 -8.40 6.50
N ALA A 79 0.66 -8.18 5.21
CA ALA A 79 -0.03 -7.00 4.70
C ALA A 79 -1.42 -6.85 5.31
N LEU A 80 -2.20 -7.94 5.38
CA LEU A 80 -3.51 -7.94 6.02
C LEU A 80 -3.43 -7.51 7.50
N ALA A 81 -2.47 -8.07 8.24
CA ALA A 81 -2.27 -7.70 9.64
C ALA A 81 -1.87 -6.23 9.79
N ARG A 82 -1.06 -5.69 8.87
CA ARG A 82 -0.68 -4.27 8.85
C ARG A 82 -1.86 -3.36 8.54
N MET A 83 -2.67 -3.67 7.53
CA MET A 83 -3.85 -2.85 7.18
C MET A 83 -4.89 -2.83 8.30
N ARG A 84 -5.10 -3.95 8.99
CA ARG A 84 -5.97 -4.01 10.18
C ARG A 84 -5.54 -3.09 11.32
N ALA A 85 -4.26 -2.71 11.40
CA ALA A 85 -3.80 -1.79 12.44
C ALA A 85 -4.30 -0.35 12.24
N TYR A 86 -4.83 -0.01 11.06
CA TYR A 86 -5.44 1.29 10.73
C TYR A 86 -6.98 1.26 10.74
N ASP A 87 -7.57 0.07 10.84
CA ASP A 87 -9.02 -0.15 10.83
C ASP A 87 -9.56 -0.09 12.26
N TYR A 88 -9.90 1.11 12.72
CA TYR A 88 -10.40 1.37 14.08
C TYR A 88 -11.91 1.36 14.16
N GLU A 89 -12.45 0.87 15.28
CA GLU A 89 -13.86 1.10 15.62
C GLU A 89 -14.14 2.61 15.74
N ARG A 90 -15.23 3.05 15.13
CA ARG A 90 -15.68 4.44 15.24
C ARG A 90 -16.33 4.66 16.60
N PRO A 91 -16.06 5.79 17.28
CA PRO A 91 -16.70 6.08 18.56
C PRO A 91 -18.22 6.22 18.38
N THR A 92 -18.98 5.63 19.31
CA THR A 92 -20.43 5.85 19.44
C THR A 92 -20.68 7.09 20.31
N ALA A 93 -21.63 7.94 19.92
CA ALA A 93 -22.07 9.11 20.69
C ALA A 93 -22.95 8.71 21.88
#